data_AF-A0A5J5QFE8-F1
#
_entry.id   AF-A0A5J5QFE8-F1
#
_cell.length_a   1.000
_cell.length_b   1.000
_cell.length_c   1.000
_cell.angle_alpha   90.00
_cell.angle_beta   90.00
_cell.angle_gamma   90.00
#
_symmetry.space_group_name_H-M   'P 1'
#
loop_
_entity.id
_entity.type
_entity.pdbx_description
1 polymer ?
#
loop_
_entity_poly.entity_id
_entity_poly.type
_entity_poly.pdbx_seq_one_letter_code
_entity_poly.pdbx_strand_id
1 'polypeptide(L)' 'FASTLFAHRKKFDSRTRQYVFLGYKPHVKSYILLDTESRVIFVSRNTTFHETIFPFLHQHTYDHTSPIRLL' A
#
# COMPACT_ATOMS: atom_id res chain seq x y z
N PHE A 1 5.28 0.86 6.30
CA PHE A 1 6.08 -0.39 6.31
C PHE A 1 5.39 -1.47 7.13
N ALA A 2 5.39 -2.73 6.68
CA ALA A 2 4.87 -3.89 7.43
C ALA A 2 5.90 -5.02 7.48
N SER A 3 5.93 -5.77 8.59
CA SER A 3 6.83 -6.92 8.73
C SER A 3 6.29 -8.11 7.93
N THR A 4 7.05 -8.57 6.92
CA THR A 4 6.77 -9.82 6.19
C THR A 4 7.82 -10.84 6.60
N LEU A 5 7.46 -11.72 7.53
CA LEU A 5 8.27 -12.89 7.90
C LEU A 5 8.24 -13.88 6.73
N PHE A 6 9.11 -13.68 5.73
CA PHE A 6 9.41 -14.73 4.77
C PHE A 6 10.36 -15.73 5.42
N ALA A 7 10.02 -17.03 5.33
CA ALA A 7 10.77 -18.14 5.95
C ALA A 7 12.23 -18.28 5.48
N HIS A 8 12.67 -17.47 4.52
CA HIS A 8 14.02 -17.51 3.94
C HIS A 8 14.62 -16.11 3.77
N ARG A 9 14.62 -15.32 4.85
CA ARG A 9 15.33 -14.02 4.85
C ARG A 9 16.77 -14.15 5.32
N LYS A 10 17.69 -13.56 4.56
CA LYS A 10 19.10 -13.38 4.94
C LYS A 10 19.25 -12.18 5.87
N LYS A 11 20.33 -12.17 6.66
CA LYS A 11 20.63 -11.14 7.67
C LYS A 11 20.62 -9.69 7.13
N PHE A 12 20.88 -9.53 5.83
CA PHE A 12 20.99 -8.25 5.13
C PHE A 12 19.81 -7.91 4.21
N ASP A 13 18.74 -8.73 4.18
CA ASP A 13 17.57 -8.39 3.38
C ASP A 13 16.81 -7.20 3.97
N SER A 14 16.36 -6.28 3.11
CA SER A 14 15.67 -5.04 3.50
C SER A 14 14.51 -5.31 4.47
N ARG A 15 14.64 -4.94 5.74
CA ARG A 15 13.71 -5.29 6.85
C ARG A 15 12.29 -4.74 6.68
N THR A 16 12.09 -3.86 5.70
CA THR A 16 10.85 -3.12 5.52
C THR A 16 10.54 -2.94 4.04
N ARG A 17 9.31 -3.24 3.63
CA ARG A 17 8.80 -2.95 2.28
C ARG A 17 7.72 -1.88 2.34
N GLN A 18 7.64 -1.08 1.28
CA GLN A 18 6.61 -0.06 1.13
C GLN A 18 5.27 -0.73 0.78
N TYR A 19 4.22 -0.24 1.41
CA TYR A 19 2.87 -0.77 1.24
C TYR A 19 1.88 0.38 1.24
N VAL A 20 0.80 0.22 0.48
CA VAL A 20 -0.31 1.15 0.47
C VAL A 20 -1.44 0.60 1.33
N PHE A 21 -1.95 1.44 2.22
CA PHE A 21 -3.12 1.11 3.03
C PHE A 21 -4.38 1.03 2.16
N LEU A 22 -5.12 -0.08 2.28
CA LEU A 22 -6.39 -0.28 1.57
C LEU A 22 -7.60 -0.28 2.50
N GLY A 23 -7.42 -0.58 3.79
CA GLY A 23 -8.52 -0.61 4.75
C GLY A 23 -8.26 -1.50 5.96
N TYR A 24 -9.33 -1.76 6.70
CA TYR A 24 -9.33 -2.60 7.90
C TYR A 24 -9.91 -3.97 7.60
N LYS A 25 -9.31 -5.04 8.13
CA LYS A 25 -9.89 -6.38 8.02
C LYS A 25 -11.02 -6.53 9.07
N PRO A 26 -12.22 -7.01 8.68
CA PRO A 26 -13.32 -7.18 9.63
C PRO A 26 -12.98 -8.16 10.75
N HIS A 27 -13.46 -7.87 11.97
CA HIS A 27 -13.38 -8.73 13.16
C HIS A 27 -11.95 -9.02 13.68
N VAL A 28 -10.92 -8.37 13.15
CA VAL A 28 -9.53 -8.54 13.60
C VAL A 28 -8.80 -7.20 13.63
N LYS A 29 -7.84 -7.05 14.54
CA LYS A 29 -6.98 -5.85 14.63
C LYS A 29 -5.87 -5.92 13.58
N SER A 30 -6.22 -5.79 12.30
CA SER A 30 -5.24 -5.79 11.21
C SER A 30 -5.68 -4.93 10.03
N TYR A 31 -4.69 -4.59 9.22
CA TYR A 31 -4.84 -3.72 8.06
C TYR A 31 -4.70 -4.54 6.78
N ILE A 32 -5.48 -4.19 5.77
CA ILE A 32 -5.36 -4.68 4.40
C ILE A 32 -4.36 -3.76 3.68
N LEU A 33 -3.31 -4.35 3.14
CA LEU A 33 -2.18 -3.65 2.56
C LEU A 33 -1.90 -4.16 1.15
N LEU A 34 -1.51 -3.24 0.26
CA LEU A 34 -1.02 -3.55 -1.09
C LEU A 34 0.50 -3.41 -1.14
N ASP A 35 1.19 -4.45 -1.60
CA ASP A 35 2.59 -4.37 -2.00
C ASP A 35 2.74 -3.60 -3.31
N THR A 36 3.52 -2.52 -3.29
CA THR A 36 3.74 -1.66 -4.46
C THR A 36 4.57 -2.35 -5.55
N GLU A 37 5.43 -3.30 -5.18
CA GLU A 37 6.28 -4.04 -6.12
C GLU A 37 5.54 -5.25 -6.71
N SER A 38 5.06 -6.15 -5.85
CA SER A 38 4.45 -7.40 -6.28
C SER A 38 2.97 -7.29 -6.66
N ARG A 39 2.33 -6.16 -6.34
CA ARG A 39 0.88 -5.94 -6.50
C ARG A 39 0.02 -6.94 -5.72
N VAL A 40 0.58 -7.61 -4.74
CA VAL A 40 -0.12 -8.56 -3.87
C VAL A 40 -0.81 -7.82 -2.74
N ILE A 41 -2.05 -8.20 -2.47
CA ILE A 41 -2.81 -7.75 -1.30
C ILE A 41 -2.62 -8.76 -0.17
N PHE A 42 -2.28 -8.27 1.02
CA PHE A 42 -2.16 -9.10 2.21
C PHE A 42 -2.64 -8.35 3.46
N VAL A 43 -2.70 -9.08 4.57
CA VAL A 43 -3.18 -8.54 5.86
C VAL A 43 -2.03 -8.55 6.86
N SER A 44 -1.81 -7.44 7.55
CA SER A 44 -0.81 -7.35 8.62
C SER A 44 -1.29 -6.51 9.79
N ARG A 45 -1.01 -6.98 11.01
CA ARG A 45 -1.27 -6.24 12.26
C ARG A 45 -0.17 -5.23 12.57
N ASN A 46 1.08 -5.56 12.26
CA ASN A 46 2.24 -4.76 12.64
C ASN A 46 2.69 -3.91 11.45
N THR A 47 2.14 -2.71 11.36
CA THR A 47 2.37 -1.76 10.26
C THR A 47 2.66 -0.37 10.82
N THR A 48 3.73 0.26 10.34
CA THR A 48 4.06 1.67 10.57
C THR A 48 3.55 2.49 9.39
N PHE A 49 2.71 3.49 9.66
CA PHE A 49 2.16 4.39 8.65
C PHE A 49 2.99 5.67 8.52
N HIS A 50 3.05 6.20 7.30
CA HIS A 50 3.59 7.52 7.01
C HIS A 50 2.42 8.40 6.58
N GLU A 51 1.78 9.04 7.55
CA GLU A 51 0.51 9.77 7.37
C GLU A 51 0.61 11.01 6.48
N THR A 52 1.83 11.40 6.09
CA THR A 52 2.11 12.52 5.19
C THR A 52 2.44 12.10 3.75
N ILE A 53 2.54 10.80 3.48
CA ILE A 53 2.97 10.27 2.18
C ILE A 53 1.80 9.54 1.53
N PHE A 54 1.28 10.13 0.45
CA PHE A 54 0.17 9.57 -0.34
C PHE A 54 0.63 9.38 -1.80
N PRO A 55 1.14 8.19 -2.17
CA PRO A 55 1.79 7.95 -3.47
C PRO A 55 0.90 8.22 -4.69
N PHE A 56 -0.42 8.18 -4.51
CA PHE A 56 -1.39 8.28 -5.58
C PHE A 56 -2.18 9.59 -5.58
N LEU A 57 -1.85 10.54 -4.70
CA LEU A 57 -2.61 11.79 -4.54
C LEU A 57 -2.58 12.67 -5.79
N HIS A 58 -1.45 12.70 -6.50
CA HIS A 58 -1.26 13.57 -7.68
C HIS A 58 -1.36 12.83 -9.01
N GLN A 59 -1.75 11.56 -9.02
CA GLN A 59 -1.81 10.78 -10.27
C GLN A 59 -3.03 11.11 -11.15
N HIS A 60 -4.04 11.77 -10.57
CA HIS A 60 -5.19 12.30 -11.29
C HIS A 60 -5.18 13.82 -11.27
N THR A 61 -4.19 14.45 -11.91
CA THR A 61 -4.49 15.71 -12.57
C THR A 61 -5.35 15.36 -13.77
N TYR A 62 -6.66 15.23 -13.57
CA TYR A 62 -7.59 15.42 -14.67
C TYR A 62 -7.31 16.83 -15.17
N ASP A 63 -6.66 16.96 -16.33
CA ASP A 63 -6.64 18.24 -17.02
C ASP A 63 -8.10 18.66 -17.20
N HIS A 64 -8.54 19.65 -16.44
CA HIS A 64 -9.88 20.23 -16.46
C HIS A 64 -10.13 21.01 -17.79
N THR A 65 -9.48 20.60 -18.89
CA THR A 65 -9.53 21.26 -20.20
C THR A 65 -9.85 20.27 -21.32
N SER A 66 -10.52 19.16 -21.01
CA SER A 66 -11.16 18.37 -22.06
C SER A 66 -12.63 18.12 -21.71
N PRO A 67 -13.59 18.62 -22.52
CA PRO A 67 -14.99 18.35 -22.28
C PRO A 67 -15.21 16.85 -22.45
N ILE A 68 -15.81 16.29 -21.42
CA ILE A 68 -16.30 14.91 -21.29
C ILE A 68 -16.72 14.34 -22.65
N ARG A 69 -16.01 13.33 -23.16
CA ARG A 69 -16.58 12.42 -24.16
C ARG A 69 -17.39 11.36 -23.42
N LEU A 70 -18.67 11.67 -23.24
CA LEU A 70 -19.72 10.68 -23.02
C LEU A 70 -19.81 9.82 -24.29
N LEU A 71 -19.61 8.52 -24.15
CA LEU A 71 -20.17 7.49 -25.02
C LEU A 71 -21.37 6.87 -24.28
#